data_AF-A0A521AR60-F1
#
_entry.id   AF-A0A521AR60-F1
#
_cell.length_a   1.000
_cell.length_b   1.000
_cell.length_c   1.000
_cell.angle_alpha   90.00
_cell.angle_beta   90.00
_cell.angle_gamma   90.00
#
_symmetry.space_group_name_H-M   'P 1'
#
loop_
_entity.id
_entity.type
_entity.pdbx_description
1 polymer ?
#
loop_
_entity_poly.entity_id
_entity_poly.type
_entity_poly.pdbx_seq_one_letter_code
_entity_poly.pdbx_strand_id
1 'polypeptide(L)'
;MEPFLAAILIGLPLAWLAAFAAYAYVDAPKRGMNPRKWAAILFAVPLFGFFAYLFERDERDYDPEEDPYAQGATFEVHESRRGEELLDPGGAGTRDERGTPAGGRAVDENHGDDGDRAGDGDEPADGDEWNDPPGVDL
;
A
#
# COMPACT_ATOMS: atom_id res chain seq x y z
N MET A 1 8.27 -34.65 4.81
CA MET A 1 7.22 -34.89 5.84
C MET A 1 6.79 -36.34 5.72
N GLU A 2 6.67 -37.07 6.83
CA GLU A 2 6.13 -38.44 6.82
C GLU A 2 4.75 -38.45 6.12
N PRO A 3 4.49 -39.36 5.16
CA PRO A 3 3.27 -39.33 4.36
C PRO A 3 2.01 -39.45 5.23
N PHE A 4 2.10 -40.19 6.33
CA PHE A 4 1.04 -40.29 7.33
C PHE A 4 0.73 -38.96 8.00
N LEU A 5 1.77 -38.19 8.36
CA LEU A 5 1.60 -36.88 8.97
C LEU A 5 1.00 -35.88 7.99
N ALA A 6 1.42 -35.91 6.72
CA ALA A 6 0.83 -35.09 5.66
C ALA A 6 -0.68 -35.42 5.47
N ALA A 7 -1.03 -36.70 5.48
CA ALA A 7 -2.42 -37.13 5.38
C ALA A 7 -3.28 -36.61 6.55
N ILE A 8 -2.75 -36.58 7.77
CA ILE A 8 -3.47 -36.00 8.91
C ILE A 8 -3.56 -34.47 8.77
N LEU A 9 -2.45 -33.78 8.54
CA LEU A 9 -2.40 -32.32 8.54
C LEU A 9 -3.19 -31.69 7.40
N ILE A 10 -3.31 -32.37 6.26
CA ILE A 10 -4.01 -31.85 5.08
C ILE A 10 -5.38 -32.54 4.93
N GLY A 11 -5.41 -33.86 5.05
CA GLY A 11 -6.61 -34.65 4.82
C GLY A 11 -7.68 -34.43 5.88
N LEU A 12 -7.33 -34.32 7.17
CA LEU A 12 -8.31 -34.11 8.22
C LEU A 12 -9.02 -32.73 8.09
N PRO A 13 -8.32 -31.61 7.87
CA PRO A 13 -8.97 -30.33 7.59
C PRO A 13 -9.84 -30.36 6.34
N LEU A 14 -9.37 -30.95 5.24
CA LEU A 14 -10.17 -31.06 4.01
C LEU A 14 -11.43 -31.91 4.22
N ALA A 15 -11.33 -32.99 4.99
CA ALA A 15 -12.48 -33.82 5.35
C ALA A 15 -13.51 -33.02 6.19
N TRP A 16 -13.05 -32.16 7.11
CA TRP A 16 -13.93 -31.27 7.86
C TRP A 16 -14.63 -30.24 6.98
N LEU A 17 -13.90 -29.59 6.06
CA LEU A 17 -14.50 -28.66 5.10
C LEU A 17 -15.57 -29.35 4.25
N ALA A 18 -15.28 -30.55 3.75
CA ALA A 18 -16.25 -31.34 3.00
C ALA A 18 -17.47 -31.73 3.87
N ALA A 19 -17.26 -32.12 5.12
CA ALA A 19 -18.33 -32.47 6.05
C ALA A 19 -19.26 -31.28 6.34
N PHE A 20 -18.71 -30.09 6.59
CA PHE A 20 -19.51 -28.87 6.80
C PHE A 20 -20.28 -28.46 5.55
N ALA A 21 -19.64 -28.53 4.38
CA ALA A 21 -20.31 -28.25 3.11
C ALA A 21 -21.45 -29.23 2.84
N ALA A 22 -21.23 -30.53 3.10
CA ALA A 22 -22.27 -31.56 2.96
C ALA A 22 -23.42 -31.34 3.94
N TYR A 23 -23.13 -31.00 5.20
CA TYR A 23 -24.14 -30.65 6.19
C TYR A 23 -24.99 -29.49 5.72
N ALA A 24 -24.36 -28.38 5.30
CA ALA A 24 -25.09 -27.22 4.81
C ALA A 24 -25.88 -27.49 3.53
N TYR A 25 -25.38 -28.34 2.63
CA TYR A 25 -26.10 -28.75 1.44
C TYR A 25 -27.43 -29.45 1.78
N VAL A 26 -27.45 -30.30 2.82
CA VAL A 26 -28.64 -31.02 3.28
C VAL A 26 -29.56 -30.15 4.15
N ASP A 27 -29.00 -29.23 4.92
CA ASP A 27 -29.72 -28.41 5.89
C ASP A 27 -30.33 -27.13 5.26
N ALA A 28 -29.62 -26.50 4.31
CA ALA A 28 -30.04 -25.23 3.71
C ALA A 28 -31.46 -25.23 3.08
N PRO A 29 -31.90 -26.27 2.33
CA PRO A 29 -33.25 -26.29 1.74
C PRO A 29 -34.36 -26.27 2.80
N LYS A 30 -34.11 -26.88 3.97
CA LYS A 30 -35.05 -26.93 5.10
C LYS A 30 -35.28 -25.54 5.73
N ARG A 31 -34.41 -24.58 5.40
CA ARG A 31 -34.42 -23.19 5.90
C ARG A 31 -34.72 -22.17 4.80
N GLY A 32 -35.19 -22.61 3.62
CA GLY A 32 -35.47 -21.71 2.50
C GLY A 32 -34.23 -21.12 1.81
N MET A 33 -33.06 -21.73 2.01
CA MET A 33 -31.79 -21.26 1.47
C MET A 33 -31.33 -22.09 0.26
N ASN A 34 -30.54 -21.50 -0.64
CA ASN A 34 -29.98 -22.21 -1.80
C ASN A 34 -28.84 -23.16 -1.37
N PRO A 35 -28.98 -24.49 -1.51
CA PRO A 35 -28.01 -25.46 -0.99
C PRO A 35 -26.65 -25.40 -1.67
N ARG A 36 -26.61 -25.18 -2.99
CA ARG A 36 -25.36 -25.13 -3.76
C ARG A 36 -24.53 -23.91 -3.36
N LYS A 37 -25.19 -22.75 -3.22
CA LYS A 37 -24.54 -21.50 -2.79
C LYS A 37 -23.88 -21.68 -1.42
N TRP A 38 -24.63 -22.15 -0.42
CA TRP A 38 -24.12 -22.23 0.95
C TRP A 38 -23.05 -23.32 1.13
N ALA A 39 -23.20 -24.47 0.47
CA ALA A 39 -22.16 -25.49 0.46
C ALA A 39 -20.86 -24.96 -0.18
N ALA A 40 -20.96 -24.24 -1.30
CA ALA A 40 -19.81 -23.64 -1.96
C ALA A 40 -19.12 -22.59 -1.08
N ILE A 41 -19.89 -21.71 -0.42
CA ILE A 41 -19.35 -20.70 0.50
C ILE A 41 -18.59 -21.37 1.65
N LEU A 42 -19.20 -22.33 2.33
CA LEU A 42 -18.58 -23.03 3.46
C LEU A 42 -17.32 -23.80 3.08
N PHE A 43 -17.28 -24.36 1.86
CA PHE A 43 -16.09 -25.09 1.38
C PHE A 43 -14.98 -24.14 0.92
N ALA A 44 -15.31 -23.12 0.13
CA ALA A 44 -14.31 -22.33 -0.60
C ALA A 44 -13.75 -21.15 0.20
N VAL A 45 -14.56 -20.48 1.04
CA VAL A 45 -14.11 -19.28 1.77
C VAL A 45 -12.87 -19.56 2.65
N PRO A 46 -12.79 -20.65 3.42
CA PRO A 46 -11.60 -20.95 4.20
C PRO A 46 -10.32 -21.13 3.36
N LEU A 47 -10.45 -21.57 2.09
CA LEU A 47 -9.32 -21.72 1.18
C LEU A 47 -8.74 -20.37 0.76
N PHE A 48 -9.54 -19.29 0.70
CA PHE A 48 -9.02 -17.96 0.39
C PHE A 48 -8.00 -17.49 1.42
N GLY A 49 -8.21 -17.76 2.71
CA GLY A 49 -7.22 -17.43 3.75
C GLY A 49 -5.92 -18.20 3.58
N PHE A 50 -6.01 -19.48 3.19
CA PHE A 50 -4.84 -20.29 2.89
C PHE A 50 -4.07 -19.77 1.66
N PHE A 51 -4.77 -19.45 0.58
CA PHE A 51 -4.14 -18.88 -0.62
C PHE A 51 -3.55 -17.49 -0.37
N ALA A 52 -4.23 -16.64 0.40
CA ALA A 52 -3.70 -15.34 0.81
C ALA A 52 -2.38 -15.50 1.57
N TYR A 53 -2.29 -16.48 2.49
CA TYR A 53 -1.03 -16.80 3.16
C TYR A 53 0.06 -17.27 2.18
N LEU A 54 -0.28 -18.11 1.20
CA LEU A 54 0.70 -18.56 0.21
C LEU A 54 1.24 -17.41 -0.64
N PHE A 55 0.36 -16.53 -1.12
CA PHE A 55 0.78 -15.35 -1.89
C PHE A 55 1.62 -14.38 -1.05
N GLU A 56 1.15 -14.04 0.16
CA GLU A 56 1.90 -13.18 1.08
C GLU A 56 3.26 -13.80 1.44
N ARG A 57 3.32 -15.12 1.66
CA ARG A 57 4.57 -15.83 1.96
C ARG A 57 5.57 -15.66 0.83
N ASP A 58 5.15 -15.85 -0.42
CA ASP A 58 6.05 -15.79 -1.57
C ASP A 58 6.61 -14.36 -1.77
N GLU A 59 5.89 -13.32 -1.34
CA GLU A 59 6.39 -11.93 -1.34
C GLU A 59 7.48 -11.67 -0.29
N ARG A 60 7.66 -12.55 0.70
CA ARG A 60 8.63 -12.35 1.79
C ARG A 60 10.05 -12.83 1.47
N ASP A 61 10.22 -13.64 0.44
CA ASP A 61 11.52 -14.20 0.05
C ASP A 61 12.30 -13.23 -0.87
N TYR A 62 12.34 -11.94 -0.50
CA TYR A 62 13.10 -10.91 -1.22
C TYR A 62 14.60 -11.17 -1.11
N ASP A 63 15.26 -11.37 -2.26
CA ASP A 63 16.71 -11.46 -2.35
C ASP A 63 17.29 -10.12 -2.83
N PRO A 64 17.96 -9.34 -1.96
CA PRO A 64 18.61 -8.10 -2.36
C PRO A 64 19.78 -8.31 -3.32
N GLU A 65 20.32 -9.53 -3.47
CA GLU A 65 21.37 -9.80 -4.44
C GLU A 65 20.82 -9.92 -5.87
N GLU A 66 19.56 -10.36 -6.01
CA GLU A 66 18.86 -10.48 -7.29
C GLU A 66 18.13 -9.20 -7.70
N ASP A 67 17.94 -8.25 -6.77
CA ASP A 67 17.31 -6.96 -7.04
C ASP A 67 18.33 -5.94 -7.59
N PRO A 68 18.23 -5.55 -8.88
CA PRO A 68 19.14 -4.55 -9.48
C PRO A 68 19.02 -3.17 -8.82
N TYR A 69 17.96 -2.89 -8.07
CA TYR A 69 17.73 -1.65 -7.34
C TYR A 69 18.21 -1.69 -5.89
N ALA A 70 18.51 -2.87 -5.33
CA ALA A 70 18.94 -3.01 -3.92
C ALA A 70 20.39 -2.59 -3.67
N GLN A 71 21.25 -2.64 -4.70
CA GLN A 71 22.68 -2.38 -4.57
C GLN A 71 23.04 -0.89 -4.48
N GLY A 72 22.08 -0.01 -4.18
CA GLY A 72 22.31 1.44 -4.10
C GLY A 72 22.68 2.07 -5.44
N ALA A 73 22.35 1.39 -6.55
CA ALA A 73 22.53 1.95 -7.87
C ALA A 73 21.62 3.17 -8.01
N THR A 74 22.22 4.34 -8.08
CA THR A 74 21.51 5.59 -8.30
C THR A 74 21.25 5.70 -9.80
N PHE A 75 20.02 5.39 -10.21
CA PHE A 75 19.62 5.47 -11.62
C PHE A 75 19.27 6.91 -11.95
N GLU A 76 19.88 7.44 -13.01
CA GLU A 76 19.42 8.67 -13.65
C GLU A 76 18.10 8.37 -14.38
N VAL A 77 16.99 8.37 -13.65
CA VAL A 77 15.64 8.03 -14.19
C VAL A 77 15.22 9.01 -15.30
N HIS A 78 15.87 10.18 -15.40
CA HIS A 78 15.54 11.23 -16.37
C HIS A 78 16.80 11.68 -17.13
N GLU A 79 16.73 11.75 -18.46
CA GLU A 79 17.84 12.22 -19.31
C GLU A 79 18.31 13.64 -18.95
N SER A 80 17.42 14.49 -18.45
CA SER A 80 17.76 15.84 -18.00
C SER A 80 18.71 15.87 -16.80
N ARG A 81 18.83 14.74 -16.09
CA ARG A 81 19.64 14.58 -14.88
C ARG A 81 20.97 13.85 -15.11
N ARG A 82 21.36 13.70 -16.39
CA ARG A 82 22.69 13.16 -16.73
C ARG A 82 23.78 14.09 -16.22
N GLY A 83 24.57 13.63 -15.25
CA GLY A 83 25.74 14.34 -14.74
C GLY A 83 25.51 15.27 -13.54
N GLU A 84 24.33 15.25 -12.91
CA GLU A 84 24.14 15.86 -11.58
C GLU A 84 24.61 14.91 -10.47
N GLU A 85 25.11 15.48 -9.36
CA GLU A 85 25.62 14.72 -8.22
C GLU A 85 24.50 13.85 -7.62
N LEU A 86 24.68 12.53 -7.70
CA LEU A 86 23.69 11.56 -7.27
C LEU A 86 23.55 11.61 -5.75
N LEU A 87 22.32 11.83 -5.30
CA LEU A 87 21.98 11.86 -3.88
C LEU A 87 22.26 10.49 -3.26
N ASP A 88 22.95 10.49 -2.12
CA ASP A 88 23.24 9.28 -1.37
C ASP A 88 21.93 8.55 -0.99
N PRO A 89 21.83 7.20 -1.14
CA PRO A 89 20.59 6.45 -0.94
C PRO A 89 20.04 6.45 0.50
N GLY A 90 20.63 7.23 1.41
CA GLY A 90 20.22 7.36 2.81
C GLY A 90 19.94 8.79 3.27
N GLY A 91 20.02 9.81 2.41
CA GLY A 91 19.75 11.20 2.80
C GLY A 91 20.65 11.75 3.93
N ALA A 92 21.74 11.05 4.26
CA ALA A 92 22.72 11.52 5.23
C ALA A 92 23.69 12.45 4.52
N GLY A 93 23.25 13.70 4.31
CA GLY A 93 24.14 14.77 3.87
C GLY A 93 25.26 14.93 4.90
N THR A 94 26.42 14.34 4.65
CA THR A 94 27.66 14.68 5.35
C THR A 94 28.07 16.08 4.91
N ARG A 95 27.49 17.07 5.59
CA ARG A 95 27.99 18.43 5.60
C ARG A 95 29.33 18.39 6.33
N ASP A 96 30.39 18.14 5.58
CA ASP A 96 31.75 18.21 6.10
C ASP A 96 31.99 19.63 6.65
N GLU A 97 32.13 19.69 7.98
CA GLU A 97 32.65 20.82 8.69
C GLU A 97 34.10 21.06 8.26
N ARG A 98 34.33 22.04 7.37
CA ARG A 98 35.64 22.66 7.27
C ARG A 98 35.51 24.15 7.06
N GLY A 99 35.73 24.89 8.14
CA GLY A 99 35.64 26.34 8.19
C GLY A 99 36.67 27.03 7.30
N THR A 100 36.30 28.21 6.83
CA THR A 100 37.03 29.50 6.95
C THR A 100 36.18 30.61 6.31
N PRO A 101 36.16 31.85 6.85
CA PRO A 101 35.05 32.80 6.70
C PRO A 101 35.31 33.88 5.64
N ALA A 102 34.24 34.57 5.19
CA ALA A 102 34.16 36.03 5.03
C ALA A 102 33.00 36.45 4.09
N GLY A 103 32.39 37.60 4.42
CA GLY A 103 31.81 38.50 3.42
C GLY A 103 30.28 38.43 3.32
N GLY A 104 29.61 39.27 4.11
CA GLY A 104 28.16 39.34 4.13
C GLY A 104 27.52 40.06 2.94
N ARG A 105 26.19 40.01 2.89
CA ARG A 105 25.34 41.13 2.51
C ARG A 105 23.92 40.88 3.01
N ALA A 106 23.45 41.79 3.86
CA ALA A 106 22.04 41.94 4.19
C ALA A 106 21.31 42.58 3.00
N VAL A 107 20.10 42.10 2.71
CA VAL A 107 19.02 42.79 1.98
C VAL A 107 17.74 42.21 2.60
N ASP A 108 17.23 42.84 3.66
CA ASP A 108 16.27 43.95 3.70
C ASP A 108 14.89 43.59 3.14
N GLU A 109 13.91 43.84 4.00
CA GLU A 109 12.49 43.55 3.91
C GLU A 109 11.79 44.59 3.01
N ASN A 110 10.49 44.34 2.73
CA ASN A 110 9.39 45.34 2.70
C ASN A 110 8.52 45.37 1.42
N HIS A 111 7.25 45.72 1.66
CA HIS A 111 6.09 46.00 0.80
C HIS A 111 5.35 44.78 0.21
N GLY A 112 4.12 44.43 0.60
CA GLY A 112 3.00 45.20 1.16
C GLY A 112 2.07 45.64 0.02
N ASP A 113 0.85 45.09 -0.06
CA ASP A 113 -0.32 45.81 -0.60
C ASP A 113 -1.63 45.06 -0.29
N ASP A 114 -2.63 45.86 0.08
CA ASP A 114 -3.97 45.50 0.53
C ASP A 114 -4.94 45.29 -0.64
N GLY A 115 -6.00 44.50 -0.44
CA GLY A 115 -6.98 44.24 -1.48
C GLY A 115 -8.35 43.79 -0.97
N ASP A 116 -9.06 44.67 -0.28
CA ASP A 116 -10.49 44.56 -0.01
C ASP A 116 -11.34 44.45 -1.30
N ARG A 117 -12.30 43.51 -1.34
CA ARG A 117 -13.68 43.76 -1.84
C ARG A 117 -14.64 42.57 -1.61
N ALA A 118 -15.81 42.94 -1.08
CA ALA A 118 -16.96 42.12 -0.73
C ALA A 118 -17.76 41.57 -1.93
N GLY A 119 -18.54 40.52 -1.67
CA GLY A 119 -19.63 40.05 -2.54
C GLY A 119 -20.46 38.96 -1.85
N ASP A 120 -21.62 39.34 -1.31
CA ASP A 120 -22.65 38.44 -0.79
C ASP A 120 -23.26 37.57 -1.92
N GLY A 121 -23.59 36.31 -1.61
CA GLY A 121 -24.35 35.42 -2.47
C GLY A 121 -24.68 34.09 -1.76
N ASP A 122 -25.94 33.96 -1.37
CA ASP A 122 -26.57 32.81 -0.69
C ASP A 122 -26.52 31.51 -1.53
N GLU A 123 -26.26 30.35 -0.88
CA GLU A 123 -27.06 29.08 -0.91
C GLU A 123 -26.27 27.85 -0.36
N PRO A 124 -26.95 26.77 0.07
CA PRO A 124 -26.60 26.00 1.26
C PRO A 124 -25.67 24.81 1.02
N ALA A 125 -24.99 24.41 2.11
CA ALA A 125 -24.00 23.34 2.20
C ALA A 125 -24.51 21.94 1.78
N ASP A 126 -24.07 21.51 0.59
CA ASP A 126 -23.83 20.13 0.21
C ASP A 126 -22.33 19.83 0.45
N GLY A 127 -22.02 19.46 1.69
CA GLY A 127 -20.68 19.04 2.06
C GLY A 127 -20.40 17.64 1.52
N ASP A 128 -19.59 17.56 0.46
CA ASP A 128 -18.79 16.40 0.03
C ASP A 128 -17.65 16.89 -0.91
N GLU A 129 -16.95 17.98 -0.54
CA GLU A 129 -15.81 18.51 -1.30
C GLU A 129 -14.51 18.11 -0.60
N TRP A 130 -13.69 17.34 -1.31
CA TRP A 130 -12.38 16.91 -0.84
C TRP A 130 -11.51 18.13 -0.53
N ASN A 131 -10.86 18.13 0.64
CA ASN A 131 -10.06 19.25 1.12
C ASN A 131 -8.76 19.37 0.31
N ASP A 132 -8.82 20.06 -0.82
CA ASP A 132 -7.64 20.32 -1.64
C ASP A 132 -6.70 21.31 -0.92
N PRO A 133 -5.40 20.99 -0.82
CA PRO A 133 -4.42 21.93 -0.29
C PRO A 133 -4.32 23.15 -1.22
N PRO A 134 -4.26 24.38 -0.68
CA PRO A 134 -4.28 25.59 -1.50
C PRO A 134 -3.06 25.63 -2.43
N GLY A 135 -3.29 25.73 -3.74
CA GLY A 135 -2.25 26.04 -4.73
C GLY A 135 -2.18 25.18 -6.00
N VAL A 136 -3.23 24.44 -6.39
CA VAL A 136 -3.23 23.68 -7.65
C VAL A 136 -4.43 24.08 -8.51
N ASP A 137 -4.23 25.02 -9.43
CA ASP A 137 -5.18 25.30 -10.52
C ASP A 137 -4.89 24.34 -11.70
N LEU A 138 -5.85 23.50 -12.09
CA LEU A 138 -5.85 22.74 -13.35
C LEU A 138 -6.63 23.48 -14.43
#